data_AF-A0A952TUM1-F1
#
_entry.id   AF-A0A952TUM1-F1
#
_cell.length_a   1.000
_cell.length_b   1.000
_cell.length_c   1.000
_cell.angle_alpha   90.00
_cell.angle_beta   90.00
_cell.angle_gamma   90.00
#
_symmetry.space_group_name_H-M   'P 1'
#
loop_
_entity.id
_entity.type
_entity.pdbx_description
1 polymer ?
#
loop_
_entity_poly.entity_id
_entity_poly.type
_entity_poly.pdbx_seq_one_letter_code
_entity_poly.pdbx_strand_id
1 'polypeptide(L)'
;MKYFFIIPIILLIVQLRSSYADWENTCLINNPPETLCFGLGPETILALGDDIFVGGQFGHIYSRSYDNGDNWVKPDEIKGMEKLFFNGKYIFALWVNYPKFPEYDSFYSQDTGKTWQIFTIDGNSIKSMACDSNTAYAYTDSGIYFSEDYGQSWEHSAFVVPGSNFELQYSNQNLLFASPFTFSKDKGMTWESISIPNEIALDIAFSDDYVFVSTGYKLFRTDYSLGKFELVLSYNDSIRAVESYNNNLIVITADKEIHYSHNQGLNWQIISGGIDPLDFESFDRYLSFQNFISNDKYMFLGLGSNIYRYNLKLLSNVQDFQVAEIQIFPNPSDEILYISGNSNSNSDKFCIYDILGNKVLEDVFIGRNSINISHLSSGMYFLSIDSENYKFIKK
;
A
#
# COMPACT_ATOMS: atom_id res chain seq x y z
N MET A 1 53.72 -37.98 3.32
CA MET A 1 52.90 -37.20 4.30
C MET A 1 53.36 -35.75 4.30
N LYS A 2 52.69 -34.89 3.53
CA LYS A 2 52.60 -33.44 3.76
C LYS A 2 51.28 -33.03 3.09
N TYR A 3 50.29 -32.74 3.91
CA TYR A 3 48.95 -32.38 3.49
C TYR A 3 48.97 -31.00 2.83
N PHE A 4 48.42 -30.93 1.62
CA PHE A 4 47.96 -29.69 1.00
C PHE A 4 46.75 -29.20 1.79
N PHE A 5 46.84 -28.04 2.42
CA PHE A 5 45.65 -27.29 2.85
C PHE A 5 45.15 -26.51 1.64
N ILE A 6 44.19 -27.10 0.93
CA ILE A 6 43.28 -26.36 0.06
C ILE A 6 42.19 -25.84 0.99
N ILE A 7 42.25 -24.54 1.29
CA ILE A 7 41.14 -23.84 1.96
C ILE A 7 40.02 -23.71 0.92
N PRO A 8 38.82 -24.25 1.14
CA PRO A 8 37.72 -24.06 0.21
C PRO A 8 37.21 -22.62 0.37
N ILE A 9 37.26 -21.86 -0.73
CA ILE A 9 36.54 -20.61 -0.91
C ILE A 9 35.05 -20.98 -0.99
N ILE A 10 34.40 -21.10 0.17
CA ILE A 10 32.96 -21.24 0.31
C ILE A 10 32.55 -20.38 1.51
N LEU A 11 31.47 -19.61 1.33
CA LEU A 11 30.87 -18.66 2.28
C LEU A 11 31.63 -17.34 2.50
N LEU A 12 31.47 -16.43 1.54
CA LEU A 12 31.20 -15.03 1.87
C LEU A 12 30.25 -14.41 0.83
N ILE A 13 29.07 -15.02 0.65
CA ILE A 13 27.85 -14.27 0.31
C ILE A 13 27.10 -14.12 1.64
N VAL A 14 27.75 -13.45 2.59
CA VAL A 14 27.04 -12.83 3.71
C VAL A 14 26.53 -11.53 3.11
N GLN A 15 25.21 -11.42 3.05
CA GLN A 15 24.44 -10.18 2.91
C GLN A 15 25.30 -8.92 2.91
N LEU A 16 25.60 -8.41 1.72
CA LEU A 16 25.52 -6.97 1.52
C LEU A 16 24.03 -6.63 1.40
N ARG A 17 23.26 -6.81 2.49
CA ARG A 17 22.22 -5.83 2.83
C ARG A 17 23.05 -4.60 3.18
N SER A 18 23.35 -3.79 2.18
CA SER A 18 23.90 -2.47 2.44
C SER A 18 22.94 -1.80 3.41
N SER A 19 23.45 -1.53 4.60
CA SER A 19 22.82 -0.81 5.68
C SER A 19 22.59 0.66 5.29
N TYR A 20 21.77 0.89 4.26
CA TYR A 20 21.08 2.15 4.13
C TYR A 20 19.74 1.92 4.81
N ALA A 21 19.50 2.64 5.91
CA ALA A 21 18.13 2.82 6.37
C ALA A 21 17.39 3.49 5.20
N ASP A 22 16.48 2.73 4.59
CA ASP A 22 15.70 3.15 3.44
C ASP A 22 14.73 4.26 3.82
N TRP A 23 14.04 4.05 4.95
CA TRP A 23 13.20 5.03 5.59
C TRP A 23 13.93 5.72 6.74
N GLU A 24 13.76 7.03 6.81
CA GLU A 24 14.19 7.88 7.92
C GLU A 24 12.99 8.23 8.78
N ASN A 25 13.07 8.00 10.09
CA ASN A 25 12.07 8.50 11.03
C ASN A 25 12.24 10.03 11.17
N THR A 26 11.19 10.77 10.83
CA THR A 26 11.17 12.25 10.86
C THR A 26 11.00 12.83 12.26
N CYS A 27 10.98 11.98 13.30
CA CYS A 27 11.04 12.35 14.71
C CYS A 27 10.00 13.39 15.11
N LEU A 28 8.73 13.16 14.75
CA LEU A 28 7.59 13.96 15.23
C LEU A 28 7.61 14.22 16.76
N ILE A 29 8.24 13.34 17.55
CA ILE A 29 8.17 13.32 19.02
C ILE A 29 9.56 13.30 19.70
N ASN A 30 10.50 14.16 19.29
CA ASN A 30 11.69 14.44 20.11
C ASN A 30 11.55 15.66 21.05
N ASN A 31 10.34 16.21 21.16
CA ASN A 31 10.01 17.24 22.15
C ASN A 31 8.57 17.04 22.64
N PRO A 32 8.29 16.10 23.57
CA PRO A 32 6.98 16.07 24.18
C PRO A 32 6.84 17.34 25.04
N PRO A 33 5.78 18.16 24.87
CA PRO A 33 5.23 18.81 26.05
C PRO A 33 4.90 17.67 27.01
N GLU A 34 5.44 17.71 28.21
CA GLU A 34 5.08 16.80 29.29
C GLU A 34 3.56 16.61 29.26
N THR A 35 3.12 15.36 29.13
CA THR A 35 1.73 14.89 28.93
C THR A 35 1.12 15.07 27.53
N LEU A 36 1.18 13.99 26.74
CA LEU A 36 0.09 13.34 25.98
C LEU A 36 0.62 12.67 24.71
N CYS A 37 0.59 11.33 24.66
CA CYS A 37 0.13 10.52 23.53
C CYS A 37 0.32 9.04 23.90
N PHE A 38 -0.75 8.41 24.36
CA PHE A 38 -0.85 6.98 24.63
C PHE A 38 -0.79 6.18 23.32
N GLY A 39 0.37 5.99 22.67
CA GLY A 39 0.46 5.04 21.55
C GLY A 39 -0.59 5.21 20.44
N LEU A 40 -1.00 6.47 20.18
CA LEU A 40 -1.94 6.81 19.12
C LEU A 40 -1.16 7.41 17.96
N GLY A 41 -1.46 6.96 16.74
CA GLY A 41 -0.68 7.26 15.54
C GLY A 41 -1.24 8.38 14.67
N PRO A 42 -0.51 8.74 13.58
CA PRO A 42 -1.11 9.49 12.49
C PRO A 42 -2.25 8.68 11.86
N GLU A 43 -3.33 9.37 11.53
CA GLU A 43 -4.51 8.84 10.83
C GLU A 43 -4.61 9.40 9.41
N THR A 44 -3.96 10.54 9.16
CA THR A 44 -3.92 11.19 7.84
C THR A 44 -2.59 11.93 7.68
N ILE A 45 -2.02 11.83 6.47
CA ILE A 45 -0.87 12.61 6.04
C ILE A 45 -1.22 13.24 4.69
N LEU A 46 -1.01 14.55 4.59
CA LEU A 46 -1.19 15.30 3.35
C LEU A 46 0.10 16.03 3.01
N ALA A 47 0.56 15.90 1.75
CA ALA A 47 1.73 16.61 1.24
C ALA A 47 1.33 17.62 0.16
N LEU A 48 1.73 18.88 0.32
CA LEU A 48 1.54 19.97 -0.62
C LEU A 48 2.91 20.58 -0.96
N GLY A 49 3.61 19.96 -1.91
CA GLY A 49 5.02 20.28 -2.16
C GLY A 49 5.87 19.89 -0.95
N ASP A 50 6.64 20.84 -0.42
CA ASP A 50 7.49 20.64 0.77
C ASP A 50 6.72 20.71 2.10
N ASP A 51 5.46 21.19 2.07
CA ASP A 51 4.59 21.29 3.24
C ASP A 51 3.90 19.95 3.53
N ILE A 52 4.10 19.41 4.72
CA ILE A 52 3.49 18.14 5.17
C ILE A 52 2.58 18.41 6.35
N PHE A 53 1.34 17.94 6.27
CA PHE A 53 0.33 18.02 7.32
C PHE A 53 0.04 16.64 7.86
N VAL A 54 -0.13 16.54 9.16
CA VAL A 54 -0.40 15.28 9.85
C VAL A 54 -1.55 15.50 10.80
N GLY A 55 -2.60 14.69 10.65
CA GLY A 55 -3.68 14.54 11.61
C GLY A 55 -3.56 13.18 12.30
N GLY A 56 -3.97 13.10 13.56
CA GLY A 56 -3.96 11.85 14.31
C GLY A 56 -5.09 11.76 15.31
N GLN A 57 -5.22 10.57 15.91
CA GLN A 57 -6.42 10.14 16.59
C GLN A 57 -6.92 11.13 17.66
N PHE A 58 -8.24 11.35 17.70
CA PHE A 58 -8.93 12.28 18.58
C PHE A 58 -8.49 13.74 18.43
N GLY A 59 -7.83 14.07 17.31
CA GLY A 59 -7.37 15.43 17.03
C GLY A 59 -6.21 15.90 17.90
N HIS A 60 -5.49 14.98 18.54
CA HIS A 60 -4.38 15.29 19.45
C HIS A 60 -3.06 15.54 18.73
N ILE A 61 -2.90 14.97 17.54
CA ILE A 61 -1.73 15.16 16.68
C ILE A 61 -2.19 16.06 15.53
N TYR A 62 -1.84 17.34 15.61
CA TYR A 62 -1.81 18.20 14.44
C TYR A 62 -0.41 18.81 14.36
N SER A 63 0.35 18.33 13.39
CA SER A 63 1.71 18.77 13.15
C SER A 63 1.86 19.14 11.69
N ARG A 64 2.58 20.22 11.44
CA ARG A 64 2.95 20.66 10.10
C ARG A 64 4.45 20.77 9.99
N SER A 65 4.99 20.26 8.90
CA SER A 65 6.35 20.56 8.46
C SER A 65 6.30 21.45 7.23
N TYR A 66 7.28 22.35 7.10
CA TYR A 66 7.49 23.21 5.94
C TYR A 66 8.71 22.78 5.11
N ASP A 67 9.33 21.67 5.51
CA ASP A 67 10.66 21.25 5.07
C ASP A 67 10.74 19.71 4.98
N ASN A 68 9.71 19.09 4.42
CA ASN A 68 9.69 17.64 4.16
C ASN A 68 9.90 16.75 5.40
N GLY A 69 9.41 17.19 6.55
CA GLY A 69 9.53 16.48 7.82
C GLY A 69 10.90 16.65 8.50
N ASP A 70 11.75 17.58 8.09
CA ASP A 70 12.98 17.91 8.84
C ASP A 70 12.63 18.56 10.19
N ASN A 71 11.64 19.46 10.20
CA ASN A 71 11.13 20.12 11.39
C ASN A 71 9.60 20.10 11.43
N TRP A 72 9.06 19.86 12.63
CA TRP A 72 7.62 19.85 12.87
C TRP A 72 7.23 21.00 13.78
N VAL A 73 6.17 21.71 13.40
CA VAL A 73 5.56 22.78 14.16
C VAL A 73 4.15 22.36 14.53
N LYS A 74 3.77 22.61 15.79
CA LYS A 74 2.39 22.50 16.24
C LYS A 74 1.67 23.84 16.01
N PRO A 75 0.61 23.88 15.19
CA PRO A 75 -0.09 25.14 14.93
C PRO A 75 -0.86 25.67 16.15
N ASP A 76 -0.95 27.00 16.26
CA ASP A 76 -1.49 27.70 17.45
C ASP A 76 -2.99 27.39 17.69
N GLU A 77 -3.77 27.20 16.63
CA GLU A 77 -5.15 26.72 16.71
C GLU A 77 -5.19 25.21 16.45
N ILE A 78 -5.35 24.44 17.52
CA ILE A 78 -5.62 23.00 17.43
C ILE A 78 -7.11 22.84 17.09
N LYS A 79 -7.41 22.66 15.80
CA LYS A 79 -8.66 22.01 15.41
C LYS A 79 -8.33 20.53 15.31
N GLY A 80 -9.03 19.70 16.07
CA GLY A 80 -8.80 18.26 16.02
C GLY A 80 -9.15 17.75 14.63
N MET A 81 -8.17 17.22 13.91
CA MET A 81 -8.32 16.78 12.52
C MET A 81 -7.94 15.32 12.43
N GLU A 82 -8.83 14.50 11.87
CA GLU A 82 -8.61 13.07 11.69
C GLU A 82 -8.41 12.72 10.22
N LYS A 83 -9.03 13.45 9.29
CA LYS A 83 -8.85 13.27 7.84
C LYS A 83 -8.61 14.59 7.15
N LEU A 84 -7.66 14.62 6.21
CA LEU A 84 -7.29 15.78 5.42
C LEU A 84 -7.47 15.48 3.93
N PHE A 85 -8.00 16.46 3.21
CA PHE A 85 -8.24 16.36 1.77
C PHE A 85 -7.80 17.64 1.09
N PHE A 86 -7.30 17.54 -0.15
CA PHE A 86 -6.92 18.69 -0.95
C PHE A 86 -7.50 18.57 -2.35
N ASN A 87 -8.27 19.58 -2.77
CA ASN A 87 -8.93 19.58 -4.07
C ASN A 87 -8.24 20.48 -5.11
N GLY A 88 -6.94 20.74 -4.96
CA GLY A 88 -6.21 21.68 -5.82
C GLY A 88 -6.29 23.15 -5.38
N LYS A 89 -7.27 23.53 -4.55
CA LYS A 89 -7.42 24.92 -4.08
C LYS A 89 -7.59 25.06 -2.57
N TYR A 90 -8.39 24.20 -1.96
CA TYR A 90 -8.69 24.23 -0.53
C TYR A 90 -8.21 22.95 0.13
N ILE A 91 -7.77 23.09 1.39
CA ILE A 91 -7.58 21.94 2.28
C ILE A 91 -8.87 21.78 3.07
N PHE A 92 -9.47 20.59 3.04
CA PHE A 92 -10.57 20.23 3.91
C PHE A 92 -10.05 19.37 5.04
N ALA A 93 -10.61 19.58 6.23
CA ALA A 93 -10.32 18.79 7.39
C ALA A 93 -11.61 18.32 8.03
N LEU A 94 -11.68 17.02 8.25
CA LEU A 94 -12.83 16.37 8.87
C LEU A 94 -12.44 15.81 10.23
N TRP A 95 -13.40 15.85 11.13
CA TRP A 95 -13.33 15.29 12.47
C TRP A 95 -14.37 14.18 12.60
N VAL A 96 -13.96 12.98 13.00
CA VAL A 96 -14.89 11.87 13.18
C VAL A 96 -15.15 11.67 14.67
N ASN A 97 -16.39 11.96 15.09
CA ASN A 97 -16.98 11.49 16.36
C ASN A 97 -16.16 11.73 17.66
N TYR A 98 -16.02 12.99 18.09
CA TYR A 98 -15.66 13.28 19.49
C TYR A 98 -16.74 14.10 20.22
N PRO A 99 -17.36 13.58 21.29
CA PRO A 99 -18.52 14.19 21.94
C PRO A 99 -18.23 15.50 22.71
N LYS A 100 -16.97 15.97 22.72
CA LYS A 100 -16.54 17.10 23.56
C LYS A 100 -16.62 18.47 22.86
N PHE A 101 -16.86 18.49 21.54
CA PHE A 101 -16.89 19.73 20.75
C PHE A 101 -18.08 19.71 19.78
N PRO A 102 -19.25 20.21 20.20
CA PRO A 102 -20.53 19.83 19.60
C PRO A 102 -21.03 20.67 18.42
N GLU A 103 -20.30 21.70 17.96
CA GLU A 103 -20.89 22.63 16.98
C GLU A 103 -20.51 22.33 15.53
N TYR A 104 -19.26 21.98 15.23
CA TYR A 104 -18.80 21.75 13.85
C TYR A 104 -17.67 20.73 13.81
N ASP A 105 -17.74 19.78 12.87
CA ASP A 105 -16.79 18.69 12.69
C ASP A 105 -16.04 18.75 11.34
N SER A 106 -16.27 19.80 10.56
CA SER A 106 -15.76 19.94 9.21
C SER A 106 -15.27 21.36 8.98
N PHE A 107 -14.04 21.50 8.48
CA PHE A 107 -13.38 22.78 8.25
C PHE A 107 -12.72 22.81 6.88
N TYR A 108 -12.47 24.01 6.38
CA TYR A 108 -11.65 24.21 5.20
C TYR A 108 -10.69 25.39 5.36
N SER A 109 -9.60 25.35 4.60
CA SER A 109 -8.57 26.37 4.56
C SER A 109 -8.30 26.80 3.12
N GLN A 110 -8.22 28.11 2.91
CA GLN A 110 -7.91 28.73 1.61
C GLN A 110 -6.46 29.22 1.50
N ASP A 111 -5.70 29.15 2.59
CA ASP A 111 -4.37 29.71 2.72
C ASP A 111 -3.36 28.66 3.17
N THR A 112 -3.53 27.43 2.69
CA THR A 112 -2.68 26.26 2.99
C THR A 112 -2.58 25.99 4.49
N GLY A 113 -3.72 25.91 5.19
CA GLY A 113 -3.82 25.50 6.58
C GLY A 113 -3.34 26.54 7.60
N LYS A 114 -3.20 27.82 7.21
CA LYS A 114 -2.86 28.92 8.14
C LYS A 114 -4.09 29.39 8.90
N THR A 115 -5.23 29.49 8.22
CA THR A 115 -6.53 29.80 8.81
C THR A 115 -7.57 28.76 8.38
N TRP A 116 -8.53 28.51 9.27
CA TRP A 116 -9.56 27.48 9.08
C TRP A 116 -10.95 28.05 9.32
N GLN A 117 -11.83 27.88 8.34
CA GLN A 117 -13.23 28.26 8.41
C GLN A 117 -14.11 27.01 8.54
N ILE A 118 -15.24 27.14 9.22
CA ILE A 118 -16.25 26.08 9.30
C ILE A 118 -16.76 25.77 7.90
N PHE A 119 -16.94 24.48 7.60
CA PHE A 119 -17.45 23.99 6.34
C PHE A 119 -18.63 23.04 6.59
N THR A 120 -19.76 23.27 5.95
CA THR A 120 -20.91 22.34 5.95
C THR A 120 -21.54 22.31 4.58
N ILE A 121 -22.23 21.22 4.25
CA ILE A 121 -22.98 21.08 3.00
C ILE A 121 -24.46 20.95 3.37
N ASP A 122 -25.25 21.97 3.01
CA ASP A 122 -26.67 22.10 3.43
C ASP A 122 -26.89 21.95 4.95
N GLY A 123 -25.90 22.36 5.76
CA GLY A 123 -25.94 22.20 7.21
C GLY A 123 -25.67 20.79 7.72
N ASN A 124 -25.29 19.86 6.84
CA ASN A 124 -24.91 18.49 7.23
C ASN A 124 -23.43 18.40 7.58
N SER A 125 -23.16 17.50 8.53
CA SER A 125 -21.83 17.00 8.87
C SER A 125 -21.27 16.14 7.74
N ILE A 126 -19.98 16.29 7.47
CA ILE A 126 -19.28 15.53 6.44
C ILE A 126 -18.51 14.39 7.11
N LYS A 127 -18.89 13.16 6.78
CA LYS A 127 -18.32 11.93 7.37
C LYS A 127 -17.12 11.41 6.59
N SER A 128 -17.11 11.63 5.28
CA SER A 128 -16.02 11.24 4.40
C SER A 128 -16.01 12.13 3.16
N MET A 129 -14.83 12.33 2.58
CA MET A 129 -14.66 13.04 1.31
C MET A 129 -13.73 12.25 0.40
N ALA A 130 -13.84 12.51 -0.89
CA ALA A 130 -12.84 12.15 -1.88
C ALA A 130 -12.77 13.29 -2.90
N CYS A 131 -11.59 13.71 -3.30
CA CYS A 131 -11.45 14.82 -4.24
C CYS A 131 -10.22 14.66 -5.14
N ASP A 132 -10.29 15.33 -6.28
CA ASP A 132 -9.17 15.60 -7.16
C ASP A 132 -8.99 17.11 -7.35
N SER A 133 -8.23 17.52 -8.36
CA SER A 133 -7.90 18.93 -8.63
C SER A 133 -9.08 19.85 -8.95
N ASN A 134 -10.32 19.38 -9.17
CA ASN A 134 -11.49 20.26 -9.37
C ASN A 134 -12.80 19.66 -8.83
N THR A 135 -12.88 18.33 -8.77
CA THR A 135 -14.05 17.57 -8.35
C THR A 135 -13.90 17.16 -6.89
N ALA A 136 -14.98 17.28 -6.12
CA ALA A 136 -15.04 16.76 -4.76
C ALA A 136 -16.35 16.02 -4.53
N TYR A 137 -16.29 14.92 -3.80
CA TYR A 137 -17.41 14.16 -3.30
C TYR A 137 -17.39 14.19 -1.79
N ALA A 138 -18.57 14.35 -1.18
CA ALA A 138 -18.74 14.39 0.25
C ALA A 138 -19.88 13.47 0.66
N TYR A 139 -19.60 12.54 1.56
CA TYR A 139 -20.61 11.73 2.21
C TYR A 139 -21.06 12.40 3.50
N THR A 140 -22.36 12.59 3.65
CA THR A 140 -23.00 13.27 4.77
C THR A 140 -24.13 12.42 5.36
N ASP A 141 -24.68 12.85 6.49
CA ASP A 141 -25.86 12.21 7.10
C ASP A 141 -27.12 12.24 6.19
N SER A 142 -27.14 13.14 5.19
CA SER A 142 -28.24 13.29 4.21
C SER A 142 -27.95 12.66 2.85
N GLY A 143 -26.83 11.95 2.70
CA GLY A 143 -26.42 11.31 1.45
C GLY A 143 -25.15 11.91 0.85
N ILE A 144 -24.93 11.63 -0.44
CA ILE A 144 -23.71 12.02 -1.15
C ILE A 144 -23.95 13.35 -1.86
N TYR A 145 -22.99 14.25 -1.73
CA TYR A 145 -22.91 15.49 -2.48
C TYR A 145 -21.68 15.46 -3.37
N PHE A 146 -21.74 16.17 -4.50
CA PHE A 146 -20.58 16.38 -5.35
C PHE A 146 -20.46 17.85 -5.78
N SER A 147 -19.23 18.26 -6.08
CA SER A 147 -18.87 19.59 -6.52
C SER A 147 -17.91 19.49 -7.70
N GLU A 148 -18.07 20.37 -8.70
CA GLU A 148 -17.20 20.47 -9.88
C GLU A 148 -16.53 21.85 -9.99
N ASP A 149 -16.55 22.62 -8.90
CA ASP A 149 -16.09 24.01 -8.84
C ASP A 149 -15.20 24.28 -7.62
N TYR A 150 -14.37 23.29 -7.27
CA TYR A 150 -13.49 23.32 -6.10
C TYR A 150 -14.24 23.39 -4.76
N GLY A 151 -15.44 22.84 -4.64
CA GLY A 151 -16.22 22.84 -3.41
C GLY A 151 -16.94 24.17 -3.14
N GLN A 152 -17.10 25.04 -4.14
CA GLN A 152 -17.84 26.31 -4.00
C GLN A 152 -19.35 26.10 -4.02
N SER A 153 -19.83 25.16 -4.84
CA SER A 153 -21.21 24.70 -4.88
C SER A 153 -21.26 23.18 -4.87
N TRP A 154 -22.36 22.65 -4.32
CA TRP A 154 -22.57 21.22 -4.12
C TRP A 154 -23.94 20.83 -4.65
N GLU A 155 -24.00 19.73 -5.37
CA GLU A 155 -25.21 19.09 -5.86
C GLU A 155 -25.46 17.79 -5.10
N HIS A 156 -26.72 17.53 -4.74
CA HIS A 156 -27.11 16.32 -4.01
C HIS A 156 -27.32 15.15 -4.98
N SER A 157 -26.63 14.03 -4.74
CA SER A 157 -26.94 12.76 -5.38
C SER A 157 -28.15 12.12 -4.70
N ALA A 158 -29.15 11.70 -5.47
CA ALA A 158 -30.41 11.14 -4.96
C ALA A 158 -30.29 9.79 -4.22
N PHE A 159 -29.07 9.29 -4.00
CA PHE A 159 -28.82 8.00 -3.37
C PHE A 159 -28.77 8.09 -1.83
N VAL A 160 -29.51 7.19 -1.17
CA VAL A 160 -29.44 6.99 0.28
C VAL A 160 -28.50 5.81 0.55
N VAL A 161 -27.35 6.10 1.16
CA VAL A 161 -26.35 5.10 1.49
C VAL A 161 -26.81 4.25 2.68
N PRO A 162 -26.76 2.90 2.60
CA PRO A 162 -27.06 2.05 3.74
C PRO A 162 -25.83 1.88 4.64
N GLY A 163 -25.68 2.71 5.68
CA GLY A 163 -24.77 2.44 6.80
C GLY A 163 -23.95 3.63 7.31
N SER A 164 -23.30 3.44 8.46
CA SER A 164 -22.58 4.51 9.19
C SER A 164 -21.08 4.61 8.90
N ASN A 165 -20.49 3.66 8.16
CA ASN A 165 -19.03 3.55 7.98
C ASN A 165 -18.66 3.61 6.49
N PHE A 166 -19.03 4.69 5.83
CA PHE A 166 -18.80 4.90 4.41
C PHE A 166 -17.53 5.74 4.22
N GLU A 167 -16.50 5.15 3.62
CA GLU A 167 -15.29 5.87 3.24
C GLU A 167 -15.26 6.03 1.73
N LEU A 168 -15.18 7.26 1.25
CA LEU A 168 -15.12 7.58 -0.16
C LEU A 168 -13.67 7.57 -0.65
N GLN A 169 -13.47 7.02 -1.84
CA GLN A 169 -12.25 7.21 -2.62
C GLN A 169 -12.63 7.55 -4.06
N TYR A 170 -11.80 8.33 -4.75
CA TYR A 170 -12.06 8.79 -6.10
C TYR A 170 -10.85 8.52 -6.99
N SER A 171 -11.12 8.10 -8.24
CA SER A 171 -10.14 8.01 -9.30
C SER A 171 -10.43 9.02 -10.42
N ASN A 172 -9.36 9.54 -11.03
CA ASN A 172 -9.37 10.44 -12.19
C ASN A 172 -10.16 9.91 -13.41
N GLN A 173 -10.51 8.63 -13.45
CA GLN A 173 -11.38 8.03 -14.46
C GLN A 173 -12.87 8.17 -14.14
N ASN A 174 -13.25 9.09 -13.24
CA ASN A 174 -14.62 9.33 -12.77
C ASN A 174 -15.28 8.15 -12.06
N LEU A 175 -14.48 7.28 -11.43
CA LEU A 175 -14.99 6.26 -10.54
C LEU A 175 -14.98 6.76 -9.10
N LEU A 176 -16.12 6.60 -8.44
CA LEU A 176 -16.26 6.79 -7.00
C LEU A 176 -16.40 5.42 -6.33
N PHE A 177 -15.58 5.16 -5.33
CA PHE A 177 -15.60 3.92 -4.56
C PHE A 177 -16.01 4.19 -3.13
N ALA A 178 -16.65 3.19 -2.52
CA ALA A 178 -17.03 3.25 -1.13
C ALA A 178 -17.05 1.90 -0.42
N SER A 179 -16.79 1.91 0.88
CA SER A 179 -16.93 0.73 1.75
C SER A 179 -18.40 0.47 2.10
N PRO A 180 -18.93 -0.77 1.97
CA PRO A 180 -18.24 -2.01 1.60
C PRO A 180 -18.08 -2.19 0.08
N PHE A 181 -16.86 -1.95 -0.44
CA PHE A 181 -16.40 -2.04 -1.83
C PHE A 181 -17.46 -2.08 -2.94
N THR A 182 -18.27 -1.02 -2.97
CA THR A 182 -19.11 -0.65 -4.10
C THR A 182 -18.45 0.45 -4.90
N PHE A 183 -18.80 0.56 -6.18
CA PHE A 183 -18.34 1.64 -7.04
C PHE A 183 -19.50 2.28 -7.81
N SER A 184 -19.29 3.51 -8.25
CA SER A 184 -20.20 4.26 -9.10
C SER A 184 -19.44 4.82 -10.30
N LYS A 185 -20.06 4.74 -11.48
CA LYS A 185 -19.58 5.32 -12.75
C LYS A 185 -20.32 6.61 -13.13
N ASP A 186 -21.28 7.01 -12.31
CA ASP A 186 -22.25 8.06 -12.61
C ASP A 186 -22.39 9.05 -11.44
N LYS A 187 -21.24 9.41 -10.85
CA LYS A 187 -21.13 10.42 -9.77
C LYS A 187 -21.94 10.07 -8.51
N GLY A 188 -22.02 8.79 -8.19
CA GLY A 188 -22.70 8.29 -7.00
C GLY A 188 -24.22 8.18 -7.15
N MET A 189 -24.78 8.26 -8.37
CA MET A 189 -26.22 8.09 -8.60
C MET A 189 -26.63 6.62 -8.52
N THR A 190 -25.82 5.72 -9.09
CA THR A 190 -25.99 4.27 -9.00
C THR A 190 -24.70 3.60 -8.52
N TRP A 191 -24.86 2.46 -7.85
CA TRP A 191 -23.77 1.72 -7.21
C TRP A 191 -23.81 0.25 -7.58
N GLU A 192 -22.64 -0.31 -7.87
CA GLU A 192 -22.43 -1.71 -8.18
C GLU A 192 -21.40 -2.29 -7.21
N SER A 193 -21.54 -3.58 -6.84
CA SER A 193 -20.56 -4.25 -5.98
C SER A 193 -19.36 -4.74 -6.78
N ILE A 194 -18.15 -4.58 -6.24
CA ILE A 194 -16.96 -5.26 -6.79
C ILE A 194 -17.10 -6.76 -6.54
N SER A 195 -16.99 -7.56 -7.60
CA SER A 195 -17.10 -9.02 -7.51
C SER A 195 -15.80 -9.68 -7.95
N ILE A 196 -15.08 -10.26 -7.00
CA ILE A 196 -13.87 -11.05 -7.25
C ILE A 196 -14.19 -12.52 -6.94
N PRO A 197 -13.95 -13.46 -7.87
CA PRO A 197 -14.32 -14.87 -7.66
C PRO A 197 -13.68 -15.47 -6.39
N ASN A 198 -14.52 -15.92 -5.46
CA ASN A 198 -14.11 -16.55 -4.18
C ASN A 198 -13.24 -15.69 -3.26
N GLU A 199 -13.24 -14.37 -3.44
CA GLU A 199 -12.43 -13.44 -2.67
C GLU A 199 -13.29 -12.28 -2.16
N ILE A 200 -12.80 -11.59 -1.12
CA ILE A 200 -13.44 -10.39 -0.57
C ILE A 200 -12.43 -9.25 -0.72
N ALA A 201 -12.86 -8.16 -1.36
CA ALA A 201 -12.08 -6.94 -1.43
C ALA A 201 -11.91 -6.36 -0.01
N LEU A 202 -10.69 -5.97 0.34
CA LEU A 202 -10.34 -5.39 1.64
C LEU A 202 -9.76 -3.98 1.53
N ASP A 203 -9.15 -3.65 0.41
CA ASP A 203 -8.59 -2.33 0.12
C ASP A 203 -8.49 -2.13 -1.40
N ILE A 204 -8.41 -0.89 -1.84
CA ILE A 204 -8.26 -0.52 -3.25
C ILE A 204 -7.25 0.62 -3.41
N ALA A 205 -6.54 0.61 -4.53
CA ALA A 205 -5.65 1.69 -4.92
C ALA A 205 -5.74 1.93 -6.43
N PHE A 206 -5.33 3.11 -6.89
CA PHE A 206 -5.53 3.55 -8.27
C PHE A 206 -4.22 3.94 -8.95
N SER A 207 -4.13 3.57 -10.22
CA SER A 207 -3.16 4.14 -11.16
C SER A 207 -3.93 4.69 -12.36
N ASP A 208 -3.24 5.37 -13.26
CA ASP A 208 -3.84 5.91 -14.47
C ASP A 208 -4.56 4.84 -15.31
N ASP A 209 -3.99 3.62 -15.35
CA ASP A 209 -4.46 2.54 -16.21
C ASP A 209 -5.25 1.44 -15.46
N TYR A 210 -4.96 1.24 -14.18
CA TYR A 210 -5.50 0.12 -13.40
C TYR A 210 -6.07 0.52 -12.04
N VAL A 211 -7.08 -0.25 -11.62
CA VAL A 211 -7.53 -0.37 -10.24
C VAL A 211 -6.86 -1.59 -9.63
N PHE A 212 -6.21 -1.41 -8.49
CA PHE A 212 -5.66 -2.49 -7.68
C PHE A 212 -6.63 -2.80 -6.56
N VAL A 213 -6.89 -4.08 -6.32
CA VAL A 213 -7.79 -4.53 -5.26
C VAL A 213 -7.07 -5.57 -4.43
N SER A 214 -6.92 -5.28 -3.15
CA SER A 214 -6.38 -6.23 -2.19
C SER A 214 -7.49 -7.14 -1.67
N THR A 215 -7.11 -8.37 -1.42
CA THR A 215 -7.88 -9.33 -0.63
C THR A 215 -7.04 -9.73 0.58
N GLY A 216 -7.49 -10.71 1.36
CA GLY A 216 -6.76 -11.15 2.55
C GLY A 216 -5.27 -11.38 2.30
N TYR A 217 -4.90 -12.03 1.19
CA TYR A 217 -3.52 -12.44 0.88
C TYR A 217 -3.08 -12.15 -0.56
N LYS A 218 -3.97 -11.62 -1.40
CA LYS A 218 -3.73 -11.47 -2.83
C LYS A 218 -3.96 -10.03 -3.26
N LEU A 219 -3.14 -9.58 -4.19
CA LEU A 219 -3.33 -8.33 -4.90
C LEU A 219 -3.79 -8.64 -6.31
N PHE A 220 -4.94 -8.11 -6.69
CA PHE A 220 -5.43 -8.16 -8.06
C PHE A 220 -5.30 -6.78 -8.71
N ARG A 221 -5.17 -6.77 -10.03
CA ARG A 221 -5.40 -5.56 -10.85
C ARG A 221 -6.53 -5.80 -11.83
N THR A 222 -7.19 -4.73 -12.19
CA THR A 222 -8.22 -4.71 -13.24
C THR A 222 -8.21 -3.35 -13.92
N ASP A 223 -8.78 -3.27 -15.13
CA ASP A 223 -9.04 -1.99 -15.75
C ASP A 223 -10.26 -1.31 -15.10
N TYR A 224 -10.51 -0.06 -15.48
CA TYR A 224 -11.65 0.73 -14.99
C TYR A 224 -13.03 0.21 -15.44
N SER A 225 -13.08 -0.81 -16.29
CA SER A 225 -14.34 -1.51 -16.56
C SER A 225 -14.76 -2.42 -15.40
N LEU A 226 -13.79 -2.86 -14.59
CA LEU A 226 -13.94 -3.83 -13.48
C LEU A 226 -14.44 -5.21 -13.93
N GLY A 227 -14.21 -5.56 -15.21
CA GLY A 227 -14.74 -6.80 -15.80
C GLY A 227 -13.84 -8.04 -15.64
N LYS A 228 -12.53 -7.86 -15.56
CA LYS A 228 -11.55 -8.96 -15.44
C LYS A 228 -10.46 -8.61 -14.45
N PHE A 229 -10.26 -9.49 -13.46
CA PHE A 229 -9.21 -9.36 -12.46
C PHE A 229 -8.03 -10.28 -12.80
N GLU A 230 -6.83 -9.72 -12.72
CA GLU A 230 -5.57 -10.43 -12.90
C GLU A 230 -4.82 -10.44 -11.58
N LEU A 231 -4.38 -11.62 -11.13
CA LEU A 231 -3.51 -11.73 -9.97
C LEU A 231 -2.17 -11.03 -10.30
N VAL A 232 -1.76 -10.13 -9.41
CA VAL A 232 -0.48 -9.41 -9.47
C VAL A 232 0.52 -10.08 -8.55
N LEU A 233 0.12 -10.30 -7.30
CA LEU A 233 0.95 -10.92 -6.26
C LEU A 233 0.09 -11.72 -5.29
N SER A 234 0.69 -12.77 -4.74
CA SER A 234 0.19 -13.51 -3.58
C SER A 234 1.25 -13.42 -2.48
N TYR A 235 0.79 -13.15 -1.26
CA TYR A 235 1.65 -13.03 -0.09
C TYR A 235 1.44 -14.22 0.85
N ASN A 236 2.47 -14.55 1.61
CA ASN A 236 2.39 -15.59 2.63
C ASN A 236 1.64 -15.11 3.89
N ASP A 237 1.55 -13.80 4.08
CA ASP A 237 0.83 -13.16 5.17
C ASP A 237 -0.16 -12.12 4.65
N SER A 238 -1.05 -11.66 5.52
CA SER A 238 -2.18 -10.84 5.12
C SER A 238 -1.73 -9.47 4.61
N ILE A 239 -2.31 -9.03 3.49
CA ILE A 239 -2.20 -7.64 3.04
C ILE A 239 -2.98 -6.76 4.01
N ARG A 240 -2.32 -5.74 4.54
CA ARG A 240 -2.88 -4.81 5.51
C ARG A 240 -3.31 -3.49 4.87
N ALA A 241 -2.54 -3.00 3.90
CA ALA A 241 -2.89 -1.82 3.13
C ALA A 241 -2.32 -1.92 1.72
N VAL A 242 -3.04 -1.31 0.78
CA VAL A 242 -2.55 -1.03 -0.57
C VAL A 242 -2.82 0.43 -0.86
N GLU A 243 -1.75 1.16 -1.18
CA GLU A 243 -1.80 2.59 -1.39
C GLU A 243 -1.14 2.94 -2.73
N SER A 244 -1.57 4.03 -3.32
CA SER A 244 -1.05 4.50 -4.60
C SER A 244 -0.83 6.00 -4.63
N TYR A 245 0.27 6.43 -5.25
CA TYR A 245 0.49 7.83 -5.58
C TYR A 245 1.38 7.97 -6.82
N ASN A 246 0.98 8.81 -7.77
CA ASN A 246 1.67 9.01 -9.05
C ASN A 246 2.04 7.70 -9.75
N ASN A 247 1.07 6.76 -9.85
CA ASN A 247 1.23 5.41 -10.42
C ASN A 247 2.21 4.47 -9.69
N ASN A 248 2.81 4.93 -8.59
CA ASN A 248 3.55 4.07 -7.70
C ASN A 248 2.58 3.37 -6.76
N LEU A 249 2.91 2.14 -6.39
CA LEU A 249 2.13 1.33 -5.47
C LEU A 249 2.98 0.97 -4.26
N ILE A 250 2.34 0.99 -3.10
CA ILE A 250 2.86 0.37 -1.89
C ILE A 250 1.86 -0.67 -1.40
N VAL A 251 2.39 -1.83 -1.03
CA VAL A 251 1.66 -2.87 -0.31
C VAL A 251 2.36 -3.11 1.01
N ILE A 252 1.59 -3.09 2.11
CA ILE A 252 2.10 -3.39 3.44
C ILE A 252 1.47 -4.69 3.90
N THR A 253 2.32 -5.62 4.34
CA THR A 253 1.92 -6.96 4.78
C THR A 253 2.07 -7.13 6.29
N ALA A 254 1.34 -8.08 6.86
CA ALA A 254 1.32 -8.34 8.30
C ALA A 254 2.67 -8.86 8.86
N ASP A 255 3.51 -9.45 8.01
CA ASP A 255 4.89 -9.85 8.35
C ASP A 255 5.89 -8.68 8.33
N LYS A 256 5.37 -7.44 8.29
CA LYS A 256 6.13 -6.18 8.43
C LYS A 256 6.98 -5.87 7.20
N GLU A 257 6.54 -6.31 6.02
CA GLU A 257 7.18 -5.96 4.74
C GLU A 257 6.43 -4.84 4.01
N ILE A 258 7.19 -3.96 3.36
CA ILE A 258 6.71 -2.91 2.47
C ILE A 258 7.20 -3.22 1.08
N HIS A 259 6.27 -3.60 0.20
CA HIS A 259 6.52 -3.86 -1.19
C HIS A 259 6.18 -2.61 -2.00
N TYR A 260 7.09 -2.19 -2.85
CA TYR A 260 6.95 -1.00 -3.68
C TYR A 260 7.04 -1.36 -5.16
N SER A 261 6.17 -0.77 -5.97
CA SER A 261 6.20 -0.85 -7.43
C SER A 261 6.15 0.54 -8.06
N HIS A 262 7.09 0.83 -8.95
CA HIS A 262 7.13 2.07 -9.75
C HIS A 262 6.50 1.93 -11.14
N ASN A 263 5.97 0.75 -11.47
CA ASN A 263 5.52 0.41 -12.82
C ASN A 263 4.20 -0.34 -12.78
N GLN A 264 3.25 0.18 -11.99
CA GLN A 264 1.87 -0.30 -11.93
C GLN A 264 1.78 -1.80 -11.61
N GLY A 265 2.60 -2.26 -10.67
CA GLY A 265 2.57 -3.62 -10.17
C GLY A 265 3.23 -4.66 -11.08
N LEU A 266 3.98 -4.26 -12.12
CA LEU A 266 4.73 -5.20 -12.96
C LEU A 266 5.97 -5.73 -12.26
N ASN A 267 6.76 -4.85 -11.63
CA ASN A 267 7.94 -5.21 -10.83
C ASN A 267 7.80 -4.67 -9.42
N TRP A 268 8.37 -5.40 -8.46
CA TRP A 268 8.28 -5.10 -7.05
C TRP A 268 9.64 -5.20 -6.37
N GLN A 269 9.86 -4.34 -5.39
CA GLN A 269 11.00 -4.39 -4.50
C GLN A 269 10.56 -4.19 -3.05
N ILE A 270 11.31 -4.77 -2.11
CA ILE A 270 11.05 -4.59 -0.68
C ILE A 270 11.86 -3.40 -0.20
N ILE A 271 11.20 -2.43 0.41
CA ILE A 271 11.82 -1.19 0.90
C ILE A 271 11.62 -0.98 2.42
N SER A 272 11.48 -2.05 3.21
CA SER A 272 11.16 -1.95 4.65
C SER A 272 12.32 -1.44 5.53
N GLY A 273 13.51 -1.16 4.98
CA GLY A 273 14.69 -0.82 5.76
C GLY A 273 14.52 0.47 6.57
N GLY A 274 15.11 0.55 7.77
CA GLY A 274 15.09 1.77 8.59
C GLY A 274 13.83 2.00 9.41
N ILE A 275 12.78 1.20 9.23
CA ILE A 275 11.57 1.24 10.06
C ILE A 275 11.76 0.39 11.32
N ASP A 276 11.34 0.89 12.47
CA ASP A 276 11.31 0.12 13.71
C ASP A 276 10.23 -0.99 13.60
N PRO A 277 10.59 -2.28 13.75
CA PRO A 277 9.63 -3.38 13.74
C PRO A 277 8.49 -3.26 14.76
N LEU A 278 8.66 -2.49 15.84
CA LEU A 278 7.63 -2.25 16.85
C LEU A 278 6.52 -1.33 16.33
N ASP A 279 6.82 -0.42 15.40
CA ASP A 279 5.81 0.49 14.86
C ASP A 279 4.80 -0.22 13.95
N PHE A 280 5.15 -1.41 13.44
CA PHE A 280 4.22 -2.30 12.75
C PHE A 280 3.24 -3.00 13.71
N GLU A 281 3.52 -3.10 15.01
CA GLU A 281 2.60 -3.77 15.95
C GLU A 281 1.38 -2.89 16.29
N SER A 282 1.54 -1.58 16.20
CA SER A 282 0.42 -0.61 16.20
C SER A 282 -0.45 -0.68 14.95
N PHE A 283 0.03 -1.31 13.87
CA PHE A 283 -0.64 -1.47 12.58
C PHE A 283 -1.81 -2.49 12.62
N ASP A 284 -2.02 -3.14 13.77
CA ASP A 284 -3.00 -4.22 13.93
C ASP A 284 -4.45 -3.79 14.10
N ARG A 285 -4.77 -2.49 14.24
CA ARG A 285 -6.13 -2.09 14.64
C ARG A 285 -7.00 -1.43 13.59
N TYR A 286 -6.58 -0.40 12.88
CA TYR A 286 -7.41 0.23 11.86
C TYR A 286 -6.48 1.00 10.94
N LEU A 287 -6.52 0.75 9.63
CA LEU A 287 -5.86 1.61 8.67
C LEU A 287 -6.91 2.49 8.03
N SER A 288 -6.72 3.79 8.20
CA SER A 288 -7.31 4.75 7.27
C SER A 288 -6.47 4.77 6.01
N PHE A 289 -7.13 4.89 4.85
CA PHE A 289 -6.55 4.98 3.50
C PHE A 289 -5.69 6.24 3.25
N GLN A 290 -5.15 6.88 4.30
CA GLN A 290 -4.50 8.19 4.21
C GLN A 290 -3.17 8.27 4.98
N ASN A 291 -2.60 7.13 5.36
CA ASN A 291 -1.32 7.09 6.08
C ASN A 291 -0.11 7.04 5.14
N PHE A 292 -0.34 7.06 3.83
CA PHE A 292 0.71 7.14 2.82
C PHE A 292 0.48 8.34 1.90
N ILE A 293 1.54 9.10 1.64
CA ILE A 293 1.53 10.15 0.63
C ILE A 293 2.93 10.30 0.05
N SER A 294 3.07 10.87 -1.13
CA SER A 294 4.39 11.32 -1.58
C SER A 294 4.34 12.69 -2.24
N ASN A 295 5.50 13.31 -2.38
CA ASN A 295 5.70 14.50 -3.17
C ASN A 295 6.86 14.24 -4.15
N ASP A 296 7.39 15.29 -4.77
CA ASP A 296 8.47 15.15 -5.78
C ASP A 296 9.81 14.63 -5.22
N LYS A 297 9.99 14.62 -3.89
CA LYS A 297 11.27 14.29 -3.23
C LYS A 297 11.19 13.04 -2.35
N TYR A 298 10.08 12.87 -1.64
CA TYR A 298 9.94 11.86 -0.61
C TYR A 298 8.60 11.15 -0.68
N MET A 299 8.60 9.88 -0.28
CA MET A 299 7.40 9.22 0.23
C MET A 299 7.32 9.42 1.74
N PHE A 300 6.12 9.50 2.27
CA PHE A 300 5.83 9.60 3.69
C PHE A 300 4.88 8.48 4.09
N LEU A 301 5.15 7.86 5.24
CA LEU A 301 4.36 6.78 5.78
C LEU A 301 4.19 6.96 7.28
N GLY A 302 2.94 6.96 7.72
CA GLY A 302 2.57 6.94 9.13
C GLY A 302 2.53 5.51 9.67
N LEU A 303 3.36 5.20 10.66
CA LEU A 303 3.38 3.91 11.35
C LEU A 303 3.56 4.12 12.85
N GLY A 304 2.74 3.46 13.65
CA GLY A 304 2.74 3.65 15.10
C GLY A 304 2.59 5.11 15.48
N SER A 305 3.43 5.64 16.36
CA SER A 305 3.42 7.06 16.71
C SER A 305 4.34 7.92 15.83
N ASN A 306 4.84 7.36 14.72
CA ASN A 306 5.92 7.94 13.92
C ASN A 306 5.49 8.25 12.48
N ILE A 307 6.24 9.16 11.87
CA ILE A 307 6.24 9.32 10.41
C ILE A 307 7.62 9.02 9.89
N TYR A 308 7.64 8.12 8.93
CA TYR A 308 8.78 7.74 8.17
C TYR A 308 8.75 8.47 6.84
N ARG A 309 9.93 8.86 6.34
CA ARG A 309 10.09 9.34 4.97
C ARG A 309 11.11 8.51 4.21
N TYR A 310 10.89 8.30 2.92
CA TYR A 310 11.79 7.61 2.01
C TYR A 310 12.23 8.56 0.91
N ASN A 311 13.53 8.68 0.66
CA ASN A 311 14.05 9.56 -0.41
C ASN A 311 13.89 8.91 -1.78
N LEU A 312 13.02 9.48 -2.64
CA LEU A 312 12.69 8.91 -3.95
C LEU A 312 13.89 8.79 -4.89
N LYS A 313 14.97 9.58 -4.70
CA LYS A 313 16.20 9.44 -5.49
C LYS A 313 16.88 8.09 -5.29
N LEU A 314 16.68 7.45 -4.14
CA LEU A 314 17.24 6.12 -3.88
C LEU A 314 16.61 5.06 -4.80
N LEU A 315 15.35 5.25 -5.21
CA LEU A 315 14.66 4.37 -6.16
C LEU A 315 15.28 4.46 -7.56
N SER A 316 15.69 5.65 -7.98
CA SER A 316 16.29 5.87 -9.31
C SER A 316 17.72 5.34 -9.48
N ASN A 317 18.39 5.02 -8.36
CA ASN A 317 19.74 4.45 -8.36
C ASN A 317 19.74 2.91 -8.34
N VAL A 318 18.57 2.30 -8.22
CA VAL A 318 18.39 0.87 -8.43
C VAL A 318 18.37 0.69 -9.94
N GLN A 319 19.51 0.27 -10.52
CA GLN A 319 19.50 -0.32 -11.87
C GLN A 319 18.32 -1.27 -11.92
N ASP A 320 17.45 -1.15 -12.95
CA ASP A 320 16.39 -2.11 -13.26
C ASP A 320 16.86 -3.48 -12.81
N PHE A 321 16.34 -3.98 -11.69
CA PHE A 321 16.73 -5.29 -11.22
C PHE A 321 16.31 -6.22 -12.36
N GLN A 322 17.29 -6.76 -13.07
CA GLN A 322 17.04 -7.90 -13.91
C GLN A 322 16.32 -8.90 -13.01
N VAL A 323 15.11 -9.26 -13.44
CA VAL A 323 14.28 -10.30 -12.83
C VAL A 323 15.22 -11.41 -12.37
N ALA A 324 15.20 -11.74 -11.08
CA ALA A 324 16.03 -12.81 -10.57
C ALA A 324 15.65 -14.08 -11.33
N GLU A 325 16.50 -14.49 -12.29
CA GLU A 325 16.36 -15.74 -13.03
C GLU A 325 16.08 -16.86 -12.03
N ILE A 326 15.11 -17.72 -12.34
CA ILE A 326 14.81 -18.84 -11.45
C ILE A 326 16.05 -19.72 -11.34
N GLN A 327 16.57 -19.85 -10.12
CA GLN A 327 17.66 -20.72 -9.76
C GLN A 327 17.14 -21.95 -9.03
N ILE A 328 17.75 -23.09 -9.34
CA ILE A 328 17.41 -24.38 -8.77
C ILE A 328 18.61 -24.92 -8.00
N PHE A 329 18.42 -25.23 -6.73
CA PHE A 329 19.50 -25.71 -5.86
C PHE A 329 19.00 -26.70 -4.77
N PRO A 330 19.84 -27.59 -4.24
CA PRO A 330 21.15 -27.92 -4.80
C PRO A 330 21.00 -28.59 -6.16
N ASN A 331 21.95 -28.39 -7.07
CA ASN A 331 22.01 -29.10 -8.33
C ASN A 331 23.45 -29.61 -8.51
N PRO A 332 23.73 -30.91 -8.34
CA PRO A 332 22.77 -32.01 -8.14
C PRO A 332 22.06 -32.04 -6.76
N SER A 333 20.87 -32.63 -6.69
CA SER A 333 20.06 -32.82 -5.46
C SER A 333 19.82 -34.30 -5.12
N ASP A 334 19.65 -34.58 -3.82
CA ASP A 334 19.37 -35.92 -3.28
C ASP A 334 17.88 -36.16 -3.01
N GLU A 335 17.17 -35.26 -2.34
CA GLU A 335 15.76 -35.49 -1.92
C GLU A 335 14.85 -34.29 -2.15
N ILE A 336 15.39 -33.07 -2.03
CA ILE A 336 14.61 -31.83 -2.10
C ILE A 336 15.31 -30.85 -3.03
N LEU A 337 14.54 -30.28 -3.94
CA LEU A 337 14.98 -29.26 -4.88
C LEU A 337 14.37 -27.92 -4.46
N TYR A 338 15.18 -26.95 -4.10
CA TYR A 338 14.75 -25.59 -3.79
C TYR A 338 14.82 -24.71 -5.02
N ILE A 339 13.89 -23.75 -5.07
CA ILE A 339 13.74 -22.80 -6.16
C ILE A 339 13.84 -21.40 -5.56
N SER A 340 14.68 -20.55 -6.12
CA SER A 340 14.76 -19.13 -5.76
C SER A 340 14.70 -18.28 -7.01
N GLY A 341 14.02 -17.14 -6.94
CA GLY A 341 13.80 -16.26 -8.10
C GLY A 341 12.33 -15.88 -8.17
N ASN A 342 12.02 -14.87 -8.98
CA ASN A 342 10.65 -14.41 -9.18
C ASN A 342 10.28 -14.68 -10.65
N SER A 343 9.30 -15.55 -10.89
CA SER A 343 8.74 -15.74 -12.22
C SER A 343 7.64 -14.70 -12.44
N ASN A 344 7.66 -13.99 -13.57
CA ASN A 344 6.61 -13.02 -13.97
C ASN A 344 5.27 -13.69 -14.34
N SER A 345 5.01 -14.88 -13.81
CA SER A 345 3.97 -15.78 -14.30
C SER A 345 3.20 -16.39 -13.15
N ASN A 346 1.88 -16.27 -13.26
CA ASN A 346 0.86 -16.64 -12.28
C ASN A 346 0.62 -18.16 -12.16
N SER A 347 1.57 -19.02 -12.56
CA SER A 347 1.36 -20.46 -12.40
C SER A 347 1.94 -20.96 -11.09
N ASP A 348 1.05 -21.39 -10.21
CA ASP A 348 1.43 -22.22 -9.08
C ASP A 348 1.80 -23.65 -9.54
N LYS A 349 1.83 -23.96 -10.84
CA LYS A 349 2.00 -25.32 -11.36
C LYS A 349 3.41 -25.55 -11.88
N PHE A 350 3.94 -26.74 -11.61
CA PHE A 350 5.17 -27.20 -12.24
C PHE A 350 5.02 -28.61 -12.80
N CYS A 351 5.85 -28.94 -13.78
CA CYS A 351 5.98 -30.29 -14.31
C CYS A 351 7.45 -30.70 -14.30
N ILE A 352 7.76 -31.94 -13.96
CA ILE A 352 9.10 -32.51 -14.16
C ILE A 352 9.03 -33.52 -15.30
N TYR A 353 9.98 -33.40 -16.23
CA TYR A 353 10.16 -34.31 -17.35
C TYR A 353 11.49 -35.05 -17.24
N ASP A 354 11.50 -36.31 -17.67
CA ASP A 354 12.75 -37.05 -17.88
C ASP A 354 13.45 -36.61 -19.17
N ILE A 355 14.65 -37.16 -19.44
CA ILE A 355 15.41 -36.86 -20.67
C ILE A 355 14.74 -37.31 -21.97
N LEU A 356 13.73 -38.17 -21.89
CA LEU A 356 12.96 -38.65 -23.03
C LEU A 356 11.71 -37.79 -23.27
N GLY A 357 11.46 -36.80 -22.41
CA GLY A 357 10.29 -35.91 -22.47
C GLY A 357 9.04 -36.48 -21.81
N ASN A 358 9.13 -37.60 -21.09
CA ASN A 358 7.99 -38.12 -20.34
C ASN A 358 7.77 -37.29 -19.07
N LYS A 359 6.53 -36.92 -18.81
CA LYS A 359 6.16 -36.23 -17.56
C LYS A 359 6.21 -37.23 -16.39
N VAL A 360 7.04 -36.96 -15.39
CA VAL A 360 7.26 -37.81 -14.22
C VAL A 360 6.66 -37.24 -12.94
N LEU A 361 6.41 -35.94 -12.88
CA LEU A 361 5.73 -35.27 -11.77
C LEU A 361 4.94 -34.07 -12.30
N GLU A 362 3.75 -33.85 -11.76
CA GLU A 362 2.93 -32.67 -11.99
C GLU A 362 2.29 -32.30 -10.66
N ASP A 363 2.57 -31.10 -10.17
CA ASP A 363 2.05 -30.65 -8.89
C ASP A 363 1.96 -29.12 -8.84
N VAL A 364 1.43 -28.62 -7.73
CA VAL A 364 1.28 -27.20 -7.42
C VAL A 364 2.27 -26.82 -6.30
N PHE A 365 2.85 -25.63 -6.36
CA PHE A 365 3.64 -25.07 -5.26
C PHE A 365 2.72 -24.81 -4.06
N ILE A 366 2.90 -25.58 -2.98
CA ILE A 366 2.21 -25.37 -1.72
C ILE A 366 3.22 -24.78 -0.73
N GLY A 367 3.21 -23.44 -0.58
CA GLY A 367 3.82 -22.73 0.54
C GLY A 367 5.18 -23.26 0.99
N ARG A 368 6.17 -23.14 0.09
CA ARG A 368 7.64 -23.29 0.22
C ARG A 368 8.14 -23.57 -1.20
N ASN A 369 9.07 -22.79 -1.73
CA ASN A 369 9.67 -23.00 -3.05
C ASN A 369 10.59 -24.24 -3.05
N SER A 370 10.03 -25.41 -2.78
CA SER A 370 10.74 -26.68 -2.64
C SER A 370 9.92 -27.82 -3.24
N ILE A 371 10.56 -28.68 -4.02
CA ILE A 371 9.97 -29.86 -4.63
C ILE A 371 10.63 -31.11 -4.01
N ASN A 372 9.82 -32.02 -3.50
CA ASN A 372 10.30 -33.32 -3.05
C ASN A 372 10.53 -34.22 -4.28
N ILE A 373 11.79 -34.61 -4.50
CA ILE A 373 12.24 -35.46 -5.61
C ILE A 373 12.78 -36.80 -5.12
N SER A 374 12.58 -37.17 -3.86
CA SER A 374 13.13 -38.41 -3.27
C SER A 374 12.61 -39.68 -3.95
N HIS A 375 11.42 -39.59 -4.56
CA HIS A 375 10.79 -40.67 -5.31
C HIS A 375 11.33 -40.84 -6.74
N LEU A 376 12.10 -39.86 -7.25
CA LEU A 376 12.72 -39.95 -8.57
C LEU A 376 13.99 -40.81 -8.51
N SER A 377 14.22 -41.58 -9.58
CA SER A 377 15.49 -42.31 -9.74
C SER A 377 16.64 -41.35 -10.04
N SER A 378 17.87 -41.76 -9.73
CA SER A 378 19.08 -41.01 -10.09
C SER A 378 19.13 -40.75 -11.60
N GLY A 379 19.29 -39.49 -12.01
CA GLY A 379 19.18 -39.12 -13.41
C GLY A 379 19.12 -37.61 -13.66
N MET A 380 19.05 -37.23 -14.94
CA MET A 380 18.87 -35.85 -15.38
C MET A 380 17.40 -35.59 -15.67
N TYR A 381 16.91 -34.42 -15.26
CA TYR A 381 15.51 -34.04 -15.37
C TYR A 381 15.39 -32.56 -15.81
N PHE A 382 14.23 -32.22 -16.36
CA PHE A 382 13.83 -30.85 -16.68
C PHE A 382 12.63 -30.47 -15.83
N LEU A 383 12.78 -29.45 -14.99
CA LEU A 383 11.68 -28.77 -14.32
C LEU A 383 11.11 -27.72 -15.27
N SER A 384 9.82 -27.80 -15.57
CA SER A 384 9.12 -26.80 -16.36
C SER A 384 8.18 -25.99 -15.48
N ILE A 385 8.33 -24.67 -15.57
CA ILE A 385 7.50 -23.65 -14.92
C ILE A 385 7.17 -22.64 -16.01
N ASP A 386 5.89 -22.38 -16.26
CA ASP A 386 5.43 -21.35 -17.21
C ASP A 386 6.06 -21.38 -18.61
N SER A 387 6.24 -22.58 -19.16
CA SER A 387 6.86 -22.82 -20.49
C SER A 387 8.37 -22.62 -20.56
N GLU A 388 9.01 -22.26 -19.46
CA GLU A 388 10.46 -22.31 -19.31
C GLU A 388 10.89 -23.69 -18.80
N ASN A 389 12.13 -24.08 -19.10
CA ASN A 389 12.67 -25.39 -18.74
C ASN A 389 14.02 -25.24 -18.06
N TYR A 390 14.13 -25.81 -16.86
CA TYR A 390 15.29 -25.74 -16.00
C TYR A 390 15.85 -27.13 -15.75
N LYS A 391 17.14 -27.29 -16.01
CA LYS A 391 17.80 -28.60 -15.89
C LYS A 391 18.30 -28.84 -14.48
N PHE A 392 18.01 -30.01 -13.91
CA PHE A 392 18.63 -30.48 -12.67
C PHE A 392 19.05 -31.96 -12.73
N ILE A 393 19.94 -32.34 -11.81
CA ILE A 393 20.46 -33.70 -11.67
C ILE A 393 20.02 -34.26 -10.31
N LYS A 394 19.33 -35.40 -10.30
CA LYS A 394 19.04 -36.22 -9.12
C LYS A 394 20.17 -37.22 -8.92
N LYS A 395 20.73 -37.27 -7.72
CA LYS A 395 21.75 -38.27 -7.33
C LYS A 395 21.15 -39.60 -6.96
#